data_AF-A0A0W8E4G4-F1
#
_entry.id   AF-A0A0W8E4G4-F1
#
_cell.length_a   1.000
_cell.length_b   1.000
_cell.length_c   1.000
_cell.angle_alpha   90.00
_cell.angle_beta   90.00
_cell.angle_gamma   90.00
#
_symmetry.space_group_name_H-M   'P 1'
#
loop_
_entity.id
_entity.type
_entity.pdbx_description
1 polymer ?
#
loop_
_entity_poly.entity_id
_entity_poly.type
_entity_poly.pdbx_seq_one_letter_code
_entity_poly.pdbx_strand_id
1 'polypeptide(L)'
;MKLRKVFYIITAVFVVWLAVTAYFHYQHLITIKSCDVYEKLDFGDQTLYITEIRWDSYMRDVSNYPEGEGPWYWNWYNDSKLSPNLSLAIYRFCDFYSRPYIKAEDTGMLTVKGIRIGDFSQQADVNEFNRYLIFIHDCNKTVYEGNVKGAISEIGKSNLLHFYRQVYEVPQDIGAVGLTIYDTTTKITRTIGIYPKWDTHRYSFFEKKPYYHMFEPETTVNKFAEQIKQNDLKAAQQYILEEKIETFPWKRVQHTLWKTAPPHMYAYYETTYADYDNVYSCQVEYTAGSGEEAKVVARQALYLVMKDSNWKIIDASELSK
;
A
#
# COMPACT_ATOMS: atom_id res chain seq x y z
N MET A 1 21.13 -4.67 55.12
CA MET A 1 21.53 -5.81 54.25
C MET A 1 20.43 -6.25 53.27
N LYS A 2 19.14 -6.30 53.65
CA LYS A 2 18.04 -6.71 52.76
C LYS A 2 17.77 -5.77 51.58
N LEU A 3 17.82 -4.45 51.79
CA LEU A 3 17.59 -3.45 50.74
C LEU A 3 18.61 -3.54 49.58
N ARG A 4 19.88 -3.79 49.91
CA ARG A 4 20.94 -3.98 48.89
C ARG A 4 20.69 -5.21 48.02
N LYS A 5 20.25 -6.33 48.63
CA LYS A 5 19.90 -7.55 47.88
C LYS A 5 18.70 -7.31 46.96
N VAL A 6 17.66 -6.63 47.45
CA VAL A 6 16.49 -6.27 46.61
C VAL A 6 16.90 -5.36 45.46
N PHE A 7 17.73 -4.34 45.72
CA PHE A 7 18.26 -3.46 44.68
C PHE A 7 19.02 -4.25 43.61
N TYR A 8 19.94 -5.14 43.99
CA TYR A 8 20.68 -5.96 43.02
C TYR A 8 19.77 -6.86 42.18
N ILE A 9 18.73 -7.44 42.77
CA ILE A 9 17.75 -8.26 42.05
C ILE A 9 17.00 -7.41 41.03
N ILE A 10 16.49 -6.23 41.44
CA ILE A 10 15.81 -5.31 40.54
C ILE A 10 16.72 -4.89 39.40
N THR A 11 17.97 -4.49 39.70
CA THR A 11 18.94 -4.12 38.67
C THR A 11 19.22 -5.27 37.70
N ALA A 12 19.40 -6.50 38.20
CA ALA A 12 19.62 -7.66 37.34
C ALA A 12 18.41 -7.91 36.40
N VAL A 13 17.18 -7.82 36.93
CA VAL A 13 15.96 -7.93 36.12
C VAL A 13 15.90 -6.84 35.04
N PHE A 14 16.23 -5.60 35.38
CA PHE A 14 16.27 -4.50 34.40
C PHE A 14 17.34 -4.72 33.33
N VAL A 15 18.53 -5.20 33.70
CA VAL A 15 19.61 -5.49 32.73
C VAL A 15 19.20 -6.62 31.78
N VAL A 16 18.62 -7.70 32.30
CA VAL A 16 18.11 -8.80 31.47
C VAL A 16 17.00 -8.30 30.55
N TRP A 17 16.05 -7.51 31.08
CA TRP A 17 14.99 -6.91 30.29
C TRP A 17 15.56 -6.04 29.16
N LEU A 18 16.52 -5.15 29.45
CA LEU A 18 17.18 -4.31 28.45
C LEU A 18 17.88 -5.14 27.36
N ALA A 19 18.57 -6.23 27.73
CA ALA A 19 19.22 -7.13 26.77
C ALA A 19 18.19 -7.81 25.86
N VAL A 20 17.07 -8.27 26.40
CA VAL A 20 15.96 -8.85 25.63
C VAL A 20 15.31 -7.79 24.73
N THR A 21 15.02 -6.60 25.23
CA THR A 21 14.48 -5.49 24.43
C THR A 21 15.40 -5.13 23.27
N ALA A 22 16.71 -5.03 23.52
CA ALA A 22 17.69 -4.76 22.49
C ALA A 22 17.70 -5.87 21.42
N TYR A 23 17.65 -7.14 21.83
CA TYR A 23 17.55 -8.27 20.91
C TYR A 23 16.31 -8.18 20.00
N PHE A 24 15.12 -7.97 20.57
CA PHE A 24 13.90 -7.80 19.78
C PHE A 24 13.97 -6.56 18.89
N HIS A 25 14.55 -5.46 19.37
CA HIS A 25 14.73 -4.27 18.55
C HIS A 25 15.55 -4.57 17.30
N TYR A 26 16.65 -5.32 17.42
CA TYR A 26 17.43 -5.76 16.26
C TYR A 26 16.62 -6.66 15.33
N GLN A 27 15.77 -7.56 15.84
CA GLN A 27 14.89 -8.37 15.01
C GLN A 27 13.88 -7.53 14.21
N HIS A 28 13.45 -6.40 14.76
CA HIS A 28 12.53 -5.48 14.10
C HIS A 28 13.18 -4.56 13.06
N LEU A 29 14.52 -4.51 13.00
CA LEU A 29 15.23 -3.75 11.97
C LEU A 29 15.14 -4.46 10.63
N ILE A 30 14.41 -3.85 9.70
CA ILE A 30 14.20 -4.36 8.34
C ILE A 30 14.71 -3.37 7.32
N THR A 31 15.16 -3.89 6.19
CA THR A 31 15.55 -3.10 5.02
C THR A 31 14.55 -3.34 3.91
N ILE A 32 14.06 -2.27 3.32
CA ILE A 32 13.20 -2.29 2.14
C ILE A 32 13.93 -1.50 1.06
N LYS A 33 14.11 -2.14 -0.09
CA LYS A 33 14.60 -1.49 -1.31
C LYS A 33 13.44 -1.40 -2.27
N SER A 34 13.10 -0.20 -2.74
CA SER A 34 12.08 0.02 -3.76
C SER A 34 12.70 0.61 -5.01
N CYS A 35 12.12 0.30 -6.16
CA CYS A 35 12.43 0.97 -7.41
C CYS A 35 11.11 1.15 -8.16
N ASP A 36 10.82 2.40 -8.47
CA ASP A 36 9.70 2.75 -9.34
C ASP A 36 10.04 2.34 -10.79
N VAL A 37 9.05 1.81 -11.50
CA VAL A 37 9.22 1.23 -12.83
C VAL A 37 8.36 1.96 -13.86
N TYR A 38 7.06 2.08 -13.61
CA TYR A 38 6.09 2.77 -14.47
C TYR A 38 6.04 2.29 -15.93
N GLU A 39 6.20 0.98 -16.14
CA GLU A 39 6.18 0.36 -17.48
C GLU A 39 4.77 -0.08 -17.89
N LYS A 40 4.34 0.33 -19.09
CA LYS A 40 3.04 -0.01 -19.67
C LYS A 40 3.16 -1.18 -20.65
N LEU A 41 2.34 -2.19 -20.46
CA LEU A 41 2.30 -3.40 -21.27
C LEU A 41 0.87 -3.63 -21.80
N ASP A 42 0.69 -3.44 -23.11
CA ASP A 42 -0.59 -3.64 -23.76
C ASP A 42 -0.73 -5.08 -24.30
N PHE A 43 -1.84 -5.70 -23.93
CA PHE A 43 -2.23 -7.06 -24.33
C PHE A 43 -3.48 -7.08 -25.23
N GLY A 44 -3.92 -5.91 -25.74
CA GLY A 44 -5.05 -5.78 -26.66
C GLY A 44 -6.27 -5.19 -25.96
N ASP A 45 -7.05 -6.03 -25.29
CA ASP A 45 -8.26 -5.63 -24.54
C ASP A 45 -7.95 -5.15 -23.11
N GLN A 46 -6.74 -5.40 -22.63
CA GLN A 46 -6.30 -5.00 -21.30
C GLN A 46 -4.85 -4.48 -21.32
N THR A 47 -4.56 -3.64 -20.34
CA THR A 47 -3.24 -3.06 -20.10
C THR A 47 -2.77 -3.43 -18.70
N LEU A 48 -1.51 -3.82 -18.59
CA LEU A 48 -0.80 -3.91 -17.31
C LEU A 48 0.15 -2.75 -17.16
N TYR A 49 0.15 -2.14 -15.99
CA TYR A 49 1.05 -1.07 -15.62
C TYR A 49 1.90 -1.51 -14.42
N ILE A 50 3.18 -1.78 -14.65
CA ILE A 50 4.12 -2.19 -13.60
C ILE A 50 4.60 -0.94 -12.89
N THR A 51 4.21 -0.75 -11.63
CA THR A 51 4.46 0.50 -10.90
C THR A 51 5.74 0.44 -10.09
N GLU A 52 5.96 -0.66 -9.35
CA GLU A 52 7.05 -0.77 -8.38
C GLU A 52 7.59 -2.20 -8.38
N ILE A 53 8.91 -2.33 -8.22
CA ILE A 53 9.55 -3.53 -7.68
C ILE A 53 10.13 -3.22 -6.30
N ARG A 54 9.94 -4.15 -5.37
CA ARG A 54 10.34 -3.97 -3.97
C ARG A 54 10.99 -5.22 -3.43
N TRP A 55 12.21 -5.09 -2.91
CA TRP A 55 12.88 -6.14 -2.16
C TRP A 55 12.76 -5.88 -0.66
N ASP A 56 12.25 -6.85 0.07
CA ASP A 56 12.07 -6.81 1.52
C ASP A 56 13.03 -7.80 2.20
N SER A 57 13.85 -7.34 3.17
CA SER A 57 14.81 -8.18 3.92
C SER A 57 14.17 -9.10 4.95
N TYR A 58 12.85 -9.26 4.90
CA TYR A 58 12.09 -9.91 5.94
C TYR A 58 10.87 -10.63 5.37
N MET A 59 10.47 -11.68 6.08
CA MET A 59 9.22 -12.39 5.82
C MET A 59 8.29 -12.19 7.02
N ARG A 60 7.00 -11.93 6.74
CA ARG A 60 5.97 -11.95 7.79
C ARG A 60 5.53 -13.39 7.96
N ASP A 61 5.74 -13.91 9.17
CA ASP A 61 5.00 -15.07 9.63
C ASP A 61 3.56 -14.63 9.89
N VAL A 62 2.68 -14.91 8.95
CA VAL A 62 1.24 -14.65 9.09
C VAL A 62 0.52 -15.89 9.63
N SER A 63 1.25 -16.98 9.91
CA SER A 63 0.72 -18.35 9.91
C SER A 63 0.48 -18.98 11.29
N ASN A 64 0.78 -18.33 12.41
CA ASN A 64 0.73 -19.01 13.72
C ASN A 64 -0.59 -18.88 14.49
N TYR A 65 -1.64 -18.38 13.85
CA TYR A 65 -2.94 -18.22 14.51
C TYR A 65 -4.02 -18.95 13.71
N PRO A 66 -4.79 -19.86 14.35
CA PRO A 66 -5.97 -20.45 13.74
C PRO A 66 -6.91 -19.36 13.19
N GLU A 67 -7.63 -19.66 12.11
CA GLU A 67 -8.61 -18.72 11.56
C GLU A 67 -9.58 -18.24 12.65
N GLY A 68 -9.63 -16.92 12.86
CA GLY A 68 -10.47 -16.28 13.87
C GLY A 68 -9.83 -16.07 15.26
N GLU A 69 -8.65 -16.63 15.53
CA GLU A 69 -7.99 -16.50 16.84
C GLU A 69 -6.78 -15.57 16.77
N GLY A 70 -7.02 -14.25 16.84
CA GLY A 70 -5.94 -13.29 17.08
C GLY A 70 -5.27 -13.50 18.44
N PRO A 71 -4.04 -12.98 18.66
CA PRO A 71 -3.41 -13.06 19.96
C PRO A 71 -4.27 -12.39 21.04
N TRP A 72 -4.23 -12.93 22.27
CA TRP A 72 -5.07 -12.51 23.40
C TRP A 72 -5.12 -10.99 23.63
N TYR A 73 -4.02 -10.29 23.35
CA TYR A 73 -3.90 -8.84 23.56
C TYR A 73 -4.71 -8.01 22.55
N TRP A 74 -5.18 -8.59 21.44
CA TRP A 74 -6.12 -7.94 20.51
C TRP A 74 -7.50 -7.81 21.13
N ASN A 75 -8.04 -8.91 21.67
CA ASN A 75 -9.33 -8.89 22.37
C ASN A 75 -9.25 -8.02 23.62
N TRP A 76 -8.16 -8.14 24.38
CA TRP A 76 -7.93 -7.29 25.53
C TRP A 76 -7.88 -5.79 25.17
N TYR A 77 -7.26 -5.41 24.05
CA TYR A 77 -7.23 -4.01 23.60
C TYR A 77 -8.65 -3.46 23.31
N ASN A 78 -9.50 -4.27 22.67
CA ASN A 78 -10.87 -3.90 22.33
C ASN A 78 -11.80 -3.86 23.56
N ASP A 79 -11.61 -4.77 24.50
CA ASP A 79 -12.46 -4.92 25.70
C ASP A 79 -11.97 -4.09 26.90
N SER A 80 -10.76 -3.53 26.81
CA SER A 80 -10.13 -2.78 27.89
C SER A 80 -10.89 -1.51 28.21
N LYS A 81 -11.19 -1.31 29.50
CA LYS A 81 -11.75 -0.07 30.06
C LYS A 81 -10.69 1.00 30.34
N LEU A 82 -9.43 0.76 29.99
CA LEU A 82 -8.35 1.74 30.16
C LEU A 82 -8.47 2.86 29.12
N SER A 83 -7.81 3.99 29.38
CA SER A 83 -7.71 5.07 28.40
C SER A 83 -7.12 4.54 27.08
N PRO A 84 -7.58 5.01 25.91
CA PRO A 84 -7.11 4.53 24.61
C PRO A 84 -5.59 4.56 24.45
N ASN A 85 -4.93 5.59 24.98
CA ASN A 85 -3.47 5.72 24.92
C ASN A 85 -2.73 4.61 25.68
N LEU A 86 -3.24 4.23 26.86
CA LEU A 86 -2.65 3.18 27.68
C LEU A 86 -2.92 1.80 27.08
N SER A 87 -4.15 1.55 26.61
CA SER A 87 -4.49 0.32 25.88
C SER A 87 -3.59 0.16 24.66
N LEU A 88 -3.39 1.24 23.88
CA LEU A 88 -2.51 1.23 22.70
C LEU A 88 -1.04 1.02 23.05
N ALA A 89 -0.56 1.62 24.15
CA ALA A 89 0.81 1.42 24.61
C ALA A 89 1.06 -0.05 25.00
N ILE A 90 0.14 -0.67 25.74
CA ILE A 90 0.22 -2.08 26.13
C ILE A 90 0.10 -2.98 24.90
N TYR A 91 -0.83 -2.70 23.99
CA TYR A 91 -0.95 -3.41 22.73
C TYR A 91 0.38 -3.41 21.95
N ARG A 92 1.00 -2.22 21.79
CA ARG A 92 2.28 -2.08 21.09
C ARG A 92 3.41 -2.82 21.81
N PHE A 93 3.42 -2.78 23.15
CA PHE A 93 4.41 -3.51 23.94
C PHE A 93 4.28 -5.03 23.70
N CYS A 94 3.07 -5.58 23.74
CA CYS A 94 2.82 -7.00 23.47
C CYS A 94 3.15 -7.38 22.02
N ASP A 95 2.76 -6.55 21.04
CA ASP A 95 3.05 -6.75 19.61
C ASP A 95 4.57 -6.80 19.35
N PHE A 96 5.36 -5.92 20.00
CA PHE A 96 6.82 -5.89 19.89
C PHE A 96 7.49 -7.23 20.27
N TYR A 97 7.09 -7.83 21.40
CA TYR A 97 7.70 -9.08 21.87
C TYR A 97 7.09 -10.35 21.28
N SER A 98 5.90 -10.28 20.70
CA SER A 98 5.22 -11.46 20.16
C SER A 98 5.39 -11.65 18.66
N ARG A 99 5.74 -10.58 17.91
CA ARG A 99 5.76 -10.61 16.44
C ARG A 99 7.03 -10.00 15.85
N PRO A 100 8.23 -10.49 16.21
CA PRO A 100 9.45 -10.08 15.53
C PRO A 100 9.40 -10.49 14.04
N TYR A 101 10.09 -9.73 13.20
CA TYR A 101 10.25 -10.13 11.80
C TYR A 101 11.20 -11.33 11.68
N ILE A 102 10.92 -12.21 10.71
CA ILE A 102 11.87 -13.25 10.31
C ILE A 102 12.81 -12.61 9.30
N LYS A 103 14.07 -12.41 9.70
CA LYS A 103 15.11 -11.90 8.81
C LYS A 103 15.56 -13.00 7.86
N ALA A 104 15.69 -12.62 6.59
CA ALA A 104 16.45 -13.40 5.63
C ALA A 104 17.80 -12.70 5.49
N GLU A 105 18.89 -13.41 5.80
CA GLU A 105 20.22 -12.78 5.96
C GLU A 105 20.82 -12.33 4.62
N ASP A 106 20.88 -13.23 3.65
CA ASP A 106 21.45 -12.96 2.31
C ASP A 106 20.40 -12.94 1.20
N THR A 107 19.17 -13.34 1.52
CA THR A 107 18.05 -13.39 0.61
C THR A 107 16.89 -12.57 1.14
N GLY A 108 15.85 -12.39 0.35
CA GLY A 108 14.66 -11.65 0.74
C GLY A 108 13.48 -11.98 -0.13
N MET A 109 12.44 -11.19 0.02
CA MET A 109 11.22 -11.29 -0.78
C MET A 109 11.23 -10.17 -1.81
N LEU A 110 11.16 -10.53 -3.10
CA LEU A 110 10.94 -9.57 -4.17
C LEU A 110 9.45 -9.52 -4.50
N THR A 111 8.87 -8.33 -4.39
CA THR A 111 7.48 -8.03 -4.73
C THR A 111 7.47 -7.18 -6.01
N VAL A 112 6.75 -7.61 -7.03
CA VAL A 112 6.36 -6.78 -8.17
C VAL A 112 4.94 -6.30 -7.93
N LYS A 113 4.68 -5.02 -8.12
CA LYS A 113 3.35 -4.43 -8.00
C LYS A 113 2.95 -3.76 -9.30
N GLY A 114 1.65 -3.72 -9.53
CA GLY A 114 1.11 -3.02 -10.68
C GLY A 114 -0.39 -2.82 -10.62
N ILE A 115 -0.88 -2.23 -11.70
CA ILE A 115 -2.29 -1.94 -11.94
C ILE A 115 -2.67 -2.66 -13.23
N ARG A 116 -3.77 -3.41 -13.20
CA ARG A 116 -4.41 -4.00 -14.37
C ARG A 116 -5.59 -3.11 -14.74
N ILE A 117 -5.65 -2.74 -16.01
CA ILE A 117 -6.66 -1.83 -16.56
C ILE A 117 -7.45 -2.61 -17.61
N GLY A 118 -8.78 -2.56 -17.50
CA GLY A 118 -9.66 -3.28 -18.41
C GLY A 118 -11.13 -3.16 -18.02
N ASP A 119 -12.00 -3.73 -18.86
CA ASP A 119 -13.40 -3.90 -18.50
C ASP A 119 -13.56 -5.15 -17.63
N PHE A 120 -13.96 -4.95 -16.37
CA PHE A 120 -14.20 -6.01 -15.39
C PHE A 120 -15.70 -6.21 -15.10
N SER A 121 -16.59 -5.52 -15.81
CA SER A 121 -18.04 -5.53 -15.55
C SER A 121 -18.71 -6.90 -15.68
N GLN A 122 -18.06 -7.86 -16.36
CA GLN A 122 -18.54 -9.23 -16.56
C GLN A 122 -17.78 -10.30 -15.75
N GLN A 123 -16.79 -9.93 -14.93
CA GLN A 123 -16.03 -10.90 -14.15
C GLN A 123 -16.80 -11.25 -12.87
N ALA A 124 -17.40 -12.44 -12.85
CA ALA A 124 -18.18 -12.94 -11.71
C ALA A 124 -17.30 -13.42 -10.53
N ASP A 125 -15.99 -13.56 -10.73
CA ASP A 125 -15.04 -13.99 -9.70
C ASP A 125 -13.68 -13.29 -9.89
N VAL A 126 -13.33 -12.46 -8.91
CA VAL A 126 -12.09 -11.67 -8.83
C VAL A 126 -10.83 -12.54 -8.77
N ASN A 127 -10.98 -13.83 -8.49
CA ASN A 127 -9.87 -14.77 -8.36
C ASN A 127 -9.15 -15.11 -9.69
N GLU A 128 -9.42 -14.39 -10.78
CA GLU A 128 -8.73 -14.53 -12.06
C GLU A 128 -7.26 -14.02 -12.07
N PHE A 129 -6.46 -14.40 -11.07
CA PHE A 129 -5.00 -14.43 -11.23
C PHE A 129 -4.55 -15.37 -12.38
N ASN A 130 -5.48 -16.15 -12.94
CA ASN A 130 -5.26 -17.10 -14.03
C ASN A 130 -5.04 -16.46 -15.40
N ARG A 131 -5.43 -15.19 -15.62
CA ARG A 131 -5.21 -14.57 -16.94
C ARG A 131 -3.73 -14.28 -17.19
N TYR A 132 -3.03 -13.70 -16.22
CA TYR A 132 -1.63 -13.30 -16.40
C TYR A 132 -0.69 -14.19 -15.59
N LEU A 133 0.17 -14.93 -16.29
CA LEU A 133 1.27 -15.65 -15.68
C LEU A 133 2.49 -14.73 -15.65
N ILE A 134 2.86 -14.28 -14.44
CA ILE A 134 4.00 -13.41 -14.20
C ILE A 134 5.17 -14.23 -13.66
N PHE A 135 6.22 -14.33 -14.48
CA PHE A 135 7.49 -14.97 -14.14
C PHE A 135 8.53 -13.91 -13.83
N ILE A 136 9.16 -14.02 -12.67
CA ILE A 136 10.24 -13.16 -12.22
C ILE A 136 11.54 -13.96 -12.36
N HIS A 137 12.52 -13.40 -13.05
CA HIS A 137 13.80 -14.06 -13.30
C HIS A 137 14.98 -13.09 -13.16
N ASP A 138 16.17 -13.65 -12.98
CA ASP A 138 17.41 -12.88 -12.92
C ASP A 138 17.93 -12.50 -14.33
N CYS A 139 19.13 -11.91 -14.38
CA CYS A 139 19.83 -11.57 -15.62
C CYS A 139 20.19 -12.78 -16.50
N ASN A 140 20.29 -13.98 -15.91
CA ASN A 140 20.57 -15.23 -16.60
C ASN A 140 19.30 -15.95 -17.06
N LYS A 141 18.13 -15.34 -16.85
CA LYS A 141 16.80 -15.92 -17.12
C LYS A 141 16.47 -17.13 -16.23
N THR A 142 17.15 -17.28 -15.10
CA THR A 142 16.76 -18.25 -14.08
C THR A 142 15.52 -17.72 -13.38
N VAL A 143 14.41 -18.45 -13.51
CA VAL A 143 13.13 -18.10 -12.89
C VAL A 143 13.21 -18.38 -11.39
N TYR A 144 12.72 -17.44 -10.57
CA TYR A 144 12.56 -17.67 -9.15
C TYR A 144 11.31 -18.52 -8.91
N GLU A 145 11.51 -19.83 -8.69
CA GLU A 145 10.44 -20.85 -8.58
C GLU A 145 9.90 -21.05 -7.14
N GLY A 146 10.34 -20.26 -6.16
CA GLY A 146 9.94 -20.41 -4.74
C GLY A 146 8.45 -20.19 -4.48
N ASN A 147 8.02 -20.25 -3.20
CA ASN A 147 6.61 -20.05 -2.78
C ASN A 147 6.00 -18.79 -3.41
N VAL A 148 5.27 -18.88 -4.52
CA VAL A 148 4.80 -17.66 -5.17
C VAL A 148 3.47 -17.23 -4.57
N LYS A 149 3.42 -16.01 -4.01
CA LYS A 149 2.16 -15.40 -3.55
C LYS A 149 1.76 -14.26 -4.47
N GLY A 150 0.48 -14.14 -4.74
CA GLY A 150 -0.09 -12.98 -5.41
C GLY A 150 -1.50 -12.75 -4.91
N ALA A 151 -1.92 -11.50 -4.90
CA ALA A 151 -3.33 -11.17 -4.70
C ALA A 151 -3.71 -10.03 -5.64
N ILE A 152 -4.98 -10.06 -6.03
CA ILE A 152 -5.66 -8.97 -6.72
C ILE A 152 -6.62 -8.37 -5.69
N SER A 153 -6.62 -7.04 -5.59
CA SER A 153 -7.64 -6.33 -4.84
C SER A 153 -8.50 -5.56 -5.83
N GLU A 154 -9.81 -5.76 -5.75
CA GLU A 154 -10.75 -4.85 -6.39
C GLU A 154 -10.86 -3.57 -5.61
N ILE A 155 -11.17 -2.50 -6.32
CA ILE A 155 -11.66 -1.26 -5.73
C ILE A 155 -13.09 -1.04 -6.21
N GLY A 156 -14.04 -1.75 -5.61
CA GLY A 156 -15.46 -1.60 -5.93
C GLY A 156 -15.76 -1.66 -7.42
N LYS A 157 -16.48 -0.67 -7.95
CA LYS A 157 -16.94 -0.62 -9.36
C LYS A 157 -15.88 -0.05 -10.33
N SER A 158 -14.60 -0.32 -10.11
CA SER A 158 -13.48 0.25 -10.86
C SER A 158 -13.17 -0.52 -12.16
N ASN A 159 -12.56 0.17 -13.14
CA ASN A 159 -11.87 -0.47 -14.28
C ASN A 159 -10.36 -0.69 -14.00
N LEU A 160 -9.97 -0.70 -12.72
CA LEU A 160 -8.63 -0.90 -12.19
C LEU A 160 -8.62 -2.04 -11.18
N LEU A 161 -7.61 -2.89 -11.28
CA LEU A 161 -7.31 -3.91 -10.30
C LEU A 161 -5.85 -3.78 -9.88
N HIS A 162 -5.62 -3.68 -8.57
CA HIS A 162 -4.25 -3.70 -8.05
C HIS A 162 -3.79 -5.13 -7.93
N PHE A 163 -2.57 -5.41 -8.37
CA PHE A 163 -1.97 -6.72 -8.21
C PHE A 163 -0.58 -6.61 -7.60
N TYR A 164 -0.19 -7.70 -6.94
CA TYR A 164 1.20 -7.94 -6.62
C TYR A 164 1.57 -9.39 -6.86
N ARG A 165 2.85 -9.62 -7.16
CA ARG A 165 3.48 -10.94 -7.27
C ARG A 165 4.72 -10.97 -6.40
N GLN A 166 4.84 -11.98 -5.55
CA GLN A 166 5.94 -12.14 -4.60
C GLN A 166 6.67 -13.43 -4.86
N VAL A 167 8.00 -13.33 -4.95
CA VAL A 167 8.92 -14.48 -4.92
C VAL A 167 9.84 -14.34 -3.72
N TYR A 168 10.21 -15.46 -3.13
CA TYR A 168 11.10 -15.52 -1.97
C TYR A 168 12.51 -15.97 -2.39
N GLU A 169 13.44 -15.91 -1.44
CA GLU A 169 14.83 -16.35 -1.60
C GLU A 169 15.60 -15.57 -2.69
N VAL A 170 15.19 -14.32 -2.94
CA VAL A 170 15.88 -13.46 -3.92
C VAL A 170 17.11 -12.82 -3.28
N PRO A 171 18.30 -12.93 -3.88
CA PRO A 171 19.53 -12.32 -3.35
C PRO A 171 19.38 -10.82 -3.12
N GLN A 172 19.95 -10.32 -2.02
CA GLN A 172 19.91 -8.90 -1.68
C GLN A 172 20.59 -8.00 -2.73
N ASP A 173 21.60 -8.53 -3.42
CA ASP A 173 22.45 -7.83 -4.39
C ASP A 173 21.99 -8.03 -5.84
N ILE A 174 20.74 -8.44 -6.06
CA ILE A 174 20.15 -8.58 -7.39
C ILE A 174 20.33 -7.30 -8.22
N GLY A 175 21.13 -7.42 -9.29
CA GLY A 175 21.50 -6.29 -10.16
C GLY A 175 20.53 -6.04 -11.31
N ALA A 176 19.73 -7.04 -11.68
CA ALA A 176 18.71 -6.92 -12.71
C ALA A 176 17.52 -7.86 -12.42
N VAL A 177 16.33 -7.38 -12.72
CA VAL A 177 15.07 -8.11 -12.57
C VAL A 177 14.43 -8.21 -13.95
N GLY A 178 14.26 -9.43 -14.45
CA GLY A 178 13.48 -9.69 -15.64
C GLY A 178 12.05 -10.12 -15.27
N LEU A 179 11.07 -9.54 -15.94
CA LEU A 179 9.67 -9.90 -15.81
C LEU A 179 9.16 -10.39 -17.15
N THR A 180 8.74 -11.65 -17.20
CA THR A 180 8.04 -12.21 -18.37
C THR A 180 6.59 -12.44 -18.00
N ILE A 181 5.69 -11.80 -18.75
CA ILE A 181 4.26 -11.83 -18.52
C ILE A 181 3.59 -12.45 -19.73
N TYR A 182 2.86 -13.54 -19.49
CA TYR A 182 2.08 -14.23 -20.49
C TYR A 182 0.59 -14.04 -20.22
N ASP A 183 -0.15 -13.52 -21.19
CA ASP A 183 -1.60 -13.47 -21.18
C ASP A 183 -2.18 -14.77 -21.74
N THR A 184 -2.83 -15.55 -20.88
CA THR A 184 -3.43 -16.83 -21.26
C THR A 184 -4.63 -16.69 -22.19
N THR A 185 -5.26 -15.50 -22.26
CA THR A 185 -6.39 -15.22 -23.14
C THR A 185 -5.90 -14.84 -24.54
N THR A 186 -5.08 -13.80 -24.64
CA THR A 186 -4.62 -13.26 -25.95
C THR A 186 -3.40 -13.99 -26.50
N LYS A 187 -2.78 -14.86 -25.69
CA LYS A 187 -1.55 -15.60 -26.00
C LYS A 187 -0.32 -14.71 -26.23
N ILE A 188 -0.43 -13.42 -25.90
CA ILE A 188 0.66 -12.46 -26.03
C ILE A 188 1.63 -12.62 -24.85
N THR A 189 2.93 -12.63 -25.15
CA THR A 189 4.00 -12.59 -24.14
C THR A 189 4.71 -11.26 -24.23
N ARG A 190 4.94 -10.62 -23.08
CA ARG A 190 5.78 -9.43 -22.96
C ARG A 190 6.88 -9.69 -21.95
N THR A 191 8.09 -9.21 -22.25
CA THR A 191 9.22 -9.29 -21.32
C THR A 191 9.81 -7.90 -21.14
N ILE A 192 10.06 -7.53 -19.89
CA ILE A 192 10.77 -6.31 -19.53
C ILE A 192 11.98 -6.66 -18.66
N GLY A 193 13.10 -5.98 -18.93
CA GLY A 193 14.31 -6.06 -18.12
C GLY A 193 14.46 -4.77 -17.34
N ILE A 194 14.48 -4.88 -16.01
CA ILE A 194 14.59 -3.75 -15.09
C ILE A 194 15.98 -3.78 -14.47
N TYR A 195 16.68 -2.66 -14.53
CA TYR A 195 17.94 -2.42 -13.82
C TYR A 195 17.65 -1.49 -12.64
N PRO A 196 17.39 -2.04 -11.45
CA PRO A 196 16.79 -1.26 -10.38
C PRO A 196 17.77 -0.21 -9.86
N LYS A 197 17.30 1.04 -9.77
CA LYS A 197 17.96 2.09 -9.00
C LYS A 197 17.36 2.07 -7.60
N TRP A 198 17.88 1.19 -6.75
CA TRP A 198 17.30 0.92 -5.43
C TRP A 198 17.30 2.16 -4.53
N ASP A 199 16.10 2.61 -4.18
CA ASP A 199 15.88 3.49 -3.05
C ASP A 199 15.76 2.66 -1.78
N THR A 200 16.71 2.81 -0.86
CA THR A 200 16.88 1.91 0.28
C THR A 200 16.48 2.61 1.57
N HIS A 201 15.47 2.06 2.22
CA HIS A 201 14.98 2.54 3.51
C HIS A 201 15.11 1.48 4.58
N ARG A 202 15.47 1.90 5.79
CA ARG A 202 15.50 1.06 6.98
C ARG A 202 14.35 1.44 7.89
N TYR A 203 13.64 0.43 8.37
CA TYR A 203 12.52 0.61 9.28
C TYR A 203 12.75 -0.19 10.54
N SER A 204 12.09 0.23 11.60
CA SER A 204 12.08 -0.45 12.89
C SER A 204 10.66 -0.61 13.40
N PHE A 205 10.50 -1.23 14.58
CA PHE A 205 9.20 -1.27 15.24
C PHE A 205 8.64 0.13 15.53
N PHE A 206 9.52 1.07 15.87
CA PHE A 206 9.16 2.44 16.23
C PHE A 206 9.03 3.35 15.01
N GLU A 207 9.88 3.14 14.00
CA GLU A 207 9.85 3.81 12.72
C GLU A 207 9.20 2.88 11.70
N LYS A 208 7.87 2.88 11.70
CA LYS A 208 7.09 1.97 10.89
C LYS A 208 7.22 2.31 9.42
N LYS A 209 7.34 1.28 8.59
CA LYS A 209 7.15 1.43 7.15
C LYS A 209 5.76 2.03 6.86
N PRO A 210 5.62 2.88 5.82
CA PRO A 210 4.31 3.35 5.41
C PRO A 210 3.42 2.14 5.05
N TYR A 211 2.21 2.14 5.59
CA TYR A 211 1.21 1.09 5.34
C TYR A 211 0.59 1.23 3.94
N TYR A 212 0.58 2.44 3.41
CA TYR A 212 -0.16 2.80 2.20
C TYR A 212 0.58 2.40 0.92
N HIS A 213 -0.21 1.92 -0.03
CA HIS A 213 0.19 1.70 -1.40
C HIS A 213 0.38 3.07 -2.07
N MET A 214 1.61 3.58 -2.13
CA MET A 214 1.90 4.90 -2.73
C MET A 214 1.45 5.01 -4.21
N PHE A 215 1.12 3.89 -4.85
CA PHE A 215 0.61 3.81 -6.22
C PHE A 215 -0.92 3.87 -6.33
N GLU A 216 -1.68 4.04 -5.24
CA GLU A 216 -3.14 4.19 -5.29
C GLU A 216 -3.55 5.68 -5.40
N PRO A 217 -4.25 6.10 -6.48
CA PRO A 217 -4.67 7.50 -6.65
C PRO A 217 -5.62 7.99 -5.54
N GLU A 218 -6.44 7.11 -4.98
CA GLU A 218 -7.35 7.39 -3.86
C GLU A 218 -6.61 7.87 -2.61
N THR A 219 -5.38 7.39 -2.39
CA THR A 219 -4.56 7.83 -1.25
C THR A 219 -4.27 9.33 -1.33
N THR A 220 -3.95 9.84 -2.52
CA THR A 220 -3.73 11.28 -2.73
C THR A 220 -5.01 12.08 -2.55
N VAL A 221 -6.13 11.57 -3.07
CA VAL A 221 -7.44 12.24 -2.89
C VAL A 221 -7.87 12.27 -1.43
N ASN A 222 -7.65 11.20 -0.67
CA ASN A 222 -7.92 11.16 0.77
C ASN A 222 -7.11 12.20 1.53
N LYS A 223 -5.80 12.27 1.30
CA LYS A 223 -4.93 13.28 1.94
C LYS A 223 -5.31 14.69 1.56
N PHE A 224 -5.63 14.94 0.29
CA PHE A 224 -6.15 16.22 -0.18
C PHE A 224 -7.45 16.58 0.54
N ALA A 225 -8.41 15.64 0.60
CA ALA A 225 -9.69 15.83 1.27
C ALA A 225 -9.51 16.13 2.77
N GLU A 226 -8.57 15.49 3.46
CA GLU A 226 -8.24 15.81 4.86
C GLU A 226 -7.82 17.28 5.04
N GLN A 227 -6.98 17.80 4.13
CA GLN A 227 -6.59 19.21 4.17
C GLN A 227 -7.77 20.15 3.89
N ILE A 228 -8.63 19.79 2.93
CA ILE A 228 -9.86 20.55 2.65
C ILE A 228 -10.80 20.56 3.87
N LYS A 229 -10.96 19.43 4.58
CA LYS A 229 -11.76 19.35 5.82
C LYS A 229 -11.25 20.30 6.90
N GLN A 230 -9.93 20.46 6.98
CA GLN A 230 -9.24 21.34 7.93
C GLN A 230 -9.19 22.80 7.47
N ASN A 231 -9.75 23.13 6.29
CA ASN A 231 -9.63 24.43 5.62
C ASN A 231 -8.18 24.86 5.34
N ASP A 232 -7.23 23.92 5.25
CA ASP A 232 -5.83 24.21 4.92
C ASP A 232 -5.59 24.08 3.40
N LEU A 233 -5.98 25.12 2.66
CA LEU A 233 -5.81 25.14 1.20
C LEU A 233 -4.34 25.15 0.78
N LYS A 234 -3.45 25.71 1.61
CA LYS A 234 -2.02 25.78 1.31
C LYS A 234 -1.37 24.40 1.43
N ALA A 235 -1.74 23.61 2.43
CA ALA A 235 -1.34 22.21 2.49
C ALA A 235 -1.98 21.39 1.36
N ALA A 236 -3.25 21.66 1.03
CA ALA A 236 -3.95 20.96 -0.07
C ALA A 236 -3.27 21.17 -1.43
N GLN A 237 -2.68 22.35 -1.68
CA GLN A 237 -1.94 22.66 -2.92
C GLN A 237 -0.80 21.69 -3.21
N GLN A 238 -0.19 21.06 -2.20
CA GLN A 238 0.90 20.11 -2.38
C GLN A 238 0.49 18.86 -3.17
N TYR A 239 -0.80 18.56 -3.22
CA TYR A 239 -1.37 17.43 -3.95
C TYR A 239 -1.82 17.79 -5.37
N ILE A 240 -1.80 19.07 -5.75
CA ILE A 240 -2.17 19.54 -7.08
C ILE A 240 -0.91 19.59 -7.95
N LEU A 241 -1.07 19.32 -9.24
CA LEU A 241 0.02 19.46 -10.22
C LEU A 241 0.46 20.93 -10.28
N GLU A 242 1.77 21.20 -10.24
CA GLU A 242 2.32 22.56 -10.08
C GLU A 242 1.72 23.57 -11.07
N GLU A 243 1.69 23.22 -12.35
CA GLU A 243 1.12 24.04 -13.44
C GLU A 243 -0.40 24.26 -13.35
N LYS A 244 -1.11 23.52 -12.50
CA LYS A 244 -2.56 23.64 -12.28
C LYS A 244 -2.92 24.42 -11.03
N ILE A 245 -1.98 24.71 -10.13
CA ILE A 245 -2.27 25.36 -8.83
C ILE A 245 -3.06 26.67 -9.00
N GLU A 246 -2.67 27.51 -9.97
CA GLU A 246 -3.30 28.81 -10.21
C GLU A 246 -4.69 28.69 -10.85
N THR A 247 -4.90 27.68 -11.69
CA THR A 247 -6.14 27.46 -12.45
C THR A 247 -7.09 26.46 -11.79
N PHE A 248 -6.69 25.84 -10.68
CA PHE A 248 -7.44 24.77 -10.05
C PHE A 248 -8.82 25.26 -9.58
N PRO A 249 -9.91 24.53 -9.82
CA PRO A 249 -11.26 25.01 -9.55
C PRO A 249 -11.64 24.85 -8.07
N TRP A 250 -10.97 25.59 -7.18
CA TRP A 250 -11.16 25.54 -5.72
C TRP A 250 -12.62 25.61 -5.28
N LYS A 251 -13.44 26.41 -5.98
CA LYS A 251 -14.87 26.56 -5.70
C LYS A 251 -15.65 25.23 -5.77
N ARG A 252 -15.23 24.29 -6.63
CA ARG A 252 -15.88 22.98 -6.80
C ARG A 252 -15.63 22.04 -5.62
N VAL A 253 -14.49 22.17 -4.96
CA VAL A 253 -14.10 21.32 -3.81
C VAL A 253 -14.37 21.99 -2.46
N GLN A 254 -14.70 23.28 -2.42
CA GLN A 254 -15.01 24.01 -1.18
C GLN A 254 -16.49 23.85 -0.77
N HIS A 255 -16.90 22.63 -0.44
CA HIS A 255 -18.26 22.34 0.04
C HIS A 255 -18.26 21.60 1.38
N THR A 256 -19.40 21.62 2.08
CA THR A 256 -19.52 21.05 3.44
C THR A 256 -19.52 19.52 3.47
N LEU A 257 -19.76 18.84 2.35
CA LEU A 257 -19.83 17.37 2.30
C LEU A 257 -18.51 16.67 2.63
N TRP A 258 -17.36 17.34 2.58
CA TRP A 258 -16.12 16.73 3.07
C TRP A 258 -16.17 16.41 4.57
N LYS A 259 -17.00 17.15 5.33
CA LYS A 259 -17.14 16.99 6.79
C LYS A 259 -18.15 15.94 7.20
N THR A 260 -18.84 15.28 6.24
CA THR A 260 -19.78 14.20 6.54
C THR A 260 -19.04 12.88 6.78
N ALA A 261 -19.79 11.77 6.83
CA ALA A 261 -19.23 10.41 6.88
C ALA A 261 -18.12 10.23 5.82
N PRO A 262 -17.12 9.37 6.08
CA PRO A 262 -16.04 9.10 5.13
C PRO A 262 -16.64 8.73 3.76
N PRO A 263 -16.28 9.46 2.69
CA PRO A 263 -16.83 9.17 1.37
C PRO A 263 -16.32 7.82 0.87
N HIS A 264 -17.12 7.15 0.05
CA HIS A 264 -16.62 6.01 -0.71
C HIS A 264 -15.82 6.55 -1.90
N MET A 265 -14.65 5.97 -2.15
CA MET A 265 -13.78 6.38 -3.25
C MET A 265 -13.52 5.20 -4.18
N TYR A 266 -13.58 5.48 -5.48
CA TYR A 266 -13.31 4.50 -6.54
C TYR A 266 -12.44 5.16 -7.60
N ALA A 267 -11.28 4.59 -7.91
CA ALA A 267 -10.49 5.07 -9.04
C ALA A 267 -10.94 4.45 -10.36
N TYR A 268 -10.74 5.19 -11.44
CA TYR A 268 -10.92 4.77 -12.82
C TYR A 268 -9.75 5.26 -13.65
N TYR A 269 -9.41 4.52 -14.70
CA TYR A 269 -8.51 4.98 -15.75
C TYR A 269 -9.33 5.55 -16.92
N GLU A 270 -9.11 6.84 -17.21
CA GLU A 270 -9.84 7.60 -18.23
C GLU A 270 -9.09 7.67 -19.57
N THR A 271 -7.87 7.16 -19.62
CA THR A 271 -6.92 7.28 -20.75
C THR A 271 -6.48 8.72 -21.00
N THR A 272 -7.40 9.64 -21.29
CA THR A 272 -7.13 11.06 -21.58
C THR A 272 -8.16 11.97 -20.92
N TYR A 273 -7.74 13.13 -20.44
CA TYR A 273 -8.65 14.18 -19.95
C TYR A 273 -8.03 15.56 -20.16
N ALA A 274 -8.79 16.47 -20.77
CA ALA A 274 -8.27 17.72 -21.30
C ALA A 274 -7.06 17.45 -22.22
N ASP A 275 -5.88 17.98 -21.88
CA ASP A 275 -4.64 17.83 -22.65
C ASP A 275 -3.65 16.85 -22.00
N TYR A 276 -4.10 16.03 -21.04
CA TYR A 276 -3.26 15.04 -20.36
C TYR A 276 -3.56 13.61 -20.83
N ASP A 277 -2.49 12.85 -21.01
CA ASP A 277 -2.52 11.41 -21.21
C ASP A 277 -2.35 10.65 -19.89
N ASN A 278 -2.76 9.38 -19.88
CA ASN A 278 -2.71 8.46 -18.73
C ASN A 278 -3.40 9.04 -17.48
N VAL A 279 -4.59 9.61 -17.68
CA VAL A 279 -5.38 10.22 -16.60
C VAL A 279 -6.17 9.17 -15.85
N TYR A 280 -6.21 9.35 -14.53
CA TYR A 280 -7.03 8.60 -13.61
C TYR A 280 -8.10 9.51 -13.01
N SER A 281 -9.32 9.03 -12.82
CA SER A 281 -10.33 9.75 -12.05
C SER A 281 -10.60 9.02 -10.74
N CYS A 282 -10.72 9.75 -9.64
CA CYS A 282 -11.18 9.22 -8.37
C CYS A 282 -12.59 9.74 -8.13
N GLN A 283 -13.58 8.86 -8.24
CA GLN A 283 -14.98 9.15 -7.97
C GLN A 283 -15.20 9.09 -6.46
N VAL A 284 -15.60 10.22 -5.89
CA VAL A 284 -15.91 10.41 -4.48
C VAL A 284 -17.43 10.41 -4.34
N GLU A 285 -17.99 9.39 -3.69
CA GLU A 285 -19.40 9.31 -3.35
C GLU A 285 -19.63 9.76 -1.90
N TYR A 286 -20.44 10.81 -1.72
CA TYR A 286 -20.85 11.31 -0.42
C TYR A 286 -22.16 10.64 -0.02
N THR A 287 -22.26 10.18 1.23
CA THR A 287 -23.41 9.42 1.73
C THR A 287 -24.14 10.13 2.88
N ALA A 288 -25.45 9.90 2.98
CA ALA A 288 -26.29 10.37 4.10
C ALA A 288 -26.20 9.46 5.34
N GLY A 289 -25.00 8.99 5.70
CA GLY A 289 -24.79 8.07 6.82
C GLY A 289 -23.55 7.20 6.65
N SER A 290 -23.32 6.31 7.60
CA SER A 290 -22.24 5.32 7.55
C SER A 290 -22.78 3.93 7.21
N GLY A 291 -22.03 3.14 6.45
CA GLY A 291 -22.35 1.75 6.12
C GLY A 291 -22.71 1.54 4.65
N GLU A 292 -22.74 0.27 4.23
CA GLU A 292 -22.94 -0.11 2.82
C GLU A 292 -24.32 0.28 2.27
N GLU A 293 -25.34 0.41 3.13
CA GLU A 293 -26.69 0.82 2.74
C GLU A 293 -26.89 2.34 2.70
N ALA A 294 -25.86 3.12 3.05
CA ALA A 294 -25.98 4.57 3.11
C ALA A 294 -26.24 5.16 1.72
N LYS A 295 -27.35 5.88 1.58
CA LYS A 295 -27.74 6.50 0.31
C LYS A 295 -26.71 7.54 -0.13
N VAL A 296 -26.22 7.42 -1.36
CA VAL A 296 -25.39 8.43 -2.01
C VAL A 296 -26.21 9.70 -2.23
N VAL A 297 -25.69 10.85 -1.78
CA VAL A 297 -26.32 12.18 -1.88
C VAL A 297 -25.61 13.11 -2.85
N ALA A 298 -24.36 12.81 -3.19
CA ALA A 298 -23.63 13.52 -4.22
C ALA A 298 -22.43 12.70 -4.70
N ARG A 299 -21.93 13.04 -5.88
CA ARG A 299 -20.71 12.50 -6.49
C ARG A 299 -19.82 13.62 -6.99
N GLN A 300 -18.51 13.42 -6.88
CA GLN A 300 -17.51 14.30 -7.47
C GLN A 300 -16.34 13.48 -7.97
N ALA A 301 -15.84 13.78 -9.16
CA ALA A 301 -14.60 13.21 -9.68
C ALA A 301 -13.44 14.16 -9.39
N LEU A 302 -12.31 13.63 -8.93
CA LEU A 302 -11.02 14.31 -8.99
C LEU A 302 -10.16 13.62 -10.04
N TYR A 303 -9.55 14.38 -10.93
CA TYR A 303 -8.71 13.86 -12.00
C TYR A 303 -7.25 13.96 -11.61
N LEU A 304 -6.47 12.91 -11.84
CA LEU A 304 -5.10 12.76 -11.40
C LEU A 304 -4.20 12.25 -12.52
N VAL A 305 -2.93 12.65 -12.46
CA VAL A 305 -1.82 12.10 -13.26
C VAL A 305 -0.69 11.68 -12.34
N MET A 306 0.10 10.69 -12.78
CA MET A 306 1.35 10.35 -12.11
C MET A 306 2.46 11.28 -12.62
N LYS A 307 3.12 12.01 -11.70
CA LYS A 307 4.25 12.87 -12.00
C LYS A 307 5.34 12.63 -10.96
N ASP A 308 6.55 12.29 -11.42
CA ASP A 308 7.72 12.05 -10.56
C ASP A 308 7.40 11.09 -9.40
N SER A 309 6.83 9.94 -9.75
CA SER A 309 6.37 8.90 -8.82
C SER A 309 5.26 9.29 -7.84
N ASN A 310 4.62 10.45 -8.04
CA ASN A 310 3.56 10.94 -7.17
C ASN A 310 2.28 11.22 -7.96
N TRP A 311 1.14 10.80 -7.42
CA TRP A 311 -0.15 11.23 -7.93
C TRP A 311 -0.37 12.72 -7.67
N LYS A 312 -0.74 13.45 -8.71
CA LYS A 312 -1.07 14.87 -8.67
C LYS A 312 -2.45 15.11 -9.25
N ILE A 313 -3.26 15.88 -8.54
CA ILE A 313 -4.59 16.29 -8.96
C ILE A 313 -4.45 17.38 -10.02
N ILE A 314 -5.15 17.23 -11.15
CA ILE A 314 -5.14 18.18 -12.27
C ILE A 314 -6.43 18.97 -12.40
N ASP A 315 -7.57 18.39 -11.99
CA ASP A 315 -8.88 19.02 -12.04
C ASP A 315 -9.87 18.34 -11.07
N ALA A 316 -11.02 18.98 -10.85
CA ALA A 316 -12.15 18.44 -10.12
C ALA A 316 -13.46 18.72 -10.87
N SER A 317 -14.34 17.72 -10.96
CA SER A 317 -15.66 17.90 -11.56
C SER A 317 -16.56 18.76 -10.67
N GLU A 318 -17.64 19.28 -11.27
CA GLU A 318 -18.75 19.80 -10.49
C GLU A 318 -19.33 18.71 -9.58
N LEU A 319 -19.91 19.14 -8.46
CA LEU A 319 -20.60 18.26 -7.53
C LEU A 319 -21.97 17.89 -8.13
N SER A 320 -22.14 16.63 -8.54
CA SER A 320 -23.41 16.09 -9.01
C SER A 320 -24.22 15.58 -7.83
N LYS A 321 -25.48 16.01 -7.69
CA LYS A 321 -26.40 15.52 -6.64
C LYS A 321 -27.21 14.33 -7.09
#